data_AF-A0A6P0VK73-F1
#
_entry.id   AF-A0A6P0VK73-F1
#
_cell.length_a   1.000
_cell.length_b   1.000
_cell.length_c   1.000
_cell.angle_alpha   90.00
_cell.angle_beta   90.00
_cell.angle_gamma   90.00
#
_symmetry.space_group_name_H-M   'P 1'
#
loop_
_entity.id
_entity.type
_entity.pdbx_description
1 polymer ?
#
loop_
_entity_poly.entity_id
_entity_poly.type
_entity_poly.pdbx_seq_one_letter_code
_entity_poly.pdbx_strand_id
1 'polypeptide(L)'
;MLEIFRVPPDLSDSLIAFCSRQDCHNLQELNSLKADLSQFVGVYILYYRGDFSMYKLIKQANLNFCCMPIYVGKAASSGRRTGRTTIGSTLYGRLSEHKKSIQAVDNLLVENFQFKVAAMDIDLVSWGEAVLIRHFSPIWNWEISGFGIHDPGRGRAGQKRSVWDQLHPGRSFATKLSVANNQIDVNALAVKIAQHCQLVKDKLGCI
;
A
#
# COMPACT_ATOMS: atom_id res chain seq x y z
N MET A 1 15.23 20.57 -29.33
CA MET A 1 14.10 19.75 -28.87
C MET A 1 14.68 18.52 -28.22
N LEU A 2 14.35 18.24 -26.95
CA LEU A 2 14.89 17.07 -26.24
C LEU A 2 14.03 15.85 -26.56
N GLU A 3 14.66 14.78 -27.02
CA GLU A 3 14.00 13.49 -27.16
C GLU A 3 13.76 12.87 -25.78
N ILE A 4 12.57 12.31 -25.57
CA ILE A 4 12.19 11.71 -24.30
C ILE A 4 12.17 10.20 -24.48
N PHE A 5 13.01 9.51 -23.71
CA PHE A 5 12.92 8.06 -23.57
C PHE A 5 11.63 7.69 -22.83
N ARG A 6 10.78 6.87 -23.45
CA ARG A 6 9.52 6.40 -22.86
C ARG A 6 9.57 4.89 -22.70
N VAL A 7 9.08 4.42 -21.56
CA VAL A 7 8.80 2.99 -21.39
C VAL A 7 7.70 2.60 -22.39
N PRO A 8 7.85 1.47 -23.09
CA PRO A 8 6.80 0.96 -23.98
C PRO A 8 5.45 0.88 -23.26
N PRO A 9 4.35 1.43 -23.84
CA PRO A 9 3.05 1.46 -23.18
C PRO A 9 2.52 0.07 -22.79
N ASP A 10 2.74 -0.92 -23.65
CA ASP A 10 2.38 -2.32 -23.49
C ASP A 10 3.01 -2.99 -22.27
N LEU A 11 4.18 -2.52 -21.81
CA LEU A 11 4.80 -3.04 -20.60
C LEU A 11 3.94 -2.74 -19.37
N SER A 12 3.31 -1.55 -19.32
CA SER A 12 2.42 -1.17 -18.22
C SER A 12 1.17 -2.06 -18.20
N ASP A 13 0.56 -2.29 -19.37
CA ASP A 13 -0.63 -3.15 -19.50
C ASP A 13 -0.30 -4.60 -19.18
N SER A 14 0.89 -5.07 -19.58
CA SER A 14 1.39 -6.41 -19.26
C SER A 14 1.55 -6.61 -17.75
N LEU A 15 2.07 -5.60 -17.03
CA LEU A 15 2.17 -5.64 -15.57
C LEU A 15 0.78 -5.66 -14.91
N ILE A 16 -0.15 -4.83 -15.39
CA ILE A 16 -1.53 -4.79 -14.86
C ILE A 16 -2.21 -6.14 -15.06
N ALA A 17 -2.11 -6.71 -16.27
CA ALA A 17 -2.64 -8.02 -16.58
C ALA A 17 -1.96 -9.13 -15.78
N PHE A 18 -0.65 -9.03 -15.52
CA PHE A 18 0.06 -9.95 -14.65
C PHE A 18 -0.52 -9.92 -13.23
N CYS A 19 -0.71 -8.74 -12.64
CA CYS A 19 -1.29 -8.56 -11.31
C CYS A 19 -2.74 -9.07 -11.21
N SER A 20 -3.55 -8.92 -12.26
CA SER A 20 -4.96 -9.36 -12.22
C SER A 20 -5.08 -10.87 -12.06
N ARG A 21 -4.14 -11.65 -12.63
CA ARG A 21 -4.08 -13.11 -12.56
C ARG A 21 -3.50 -13.67 -11.25
N GLN A 22 -2.90 -12.83 -10.41
CA GLN A 22 -2.30 -13.32 -9.16
C GLN A 22 -3.38 -13.66 -8.15
N ASP A 23 -3.12 -14.70 -7.36
CA ASP A 23 -3.98 -15.12 -6.27
C ASP A 23 -4.08 -14.04 -5.19
N CYS A 24 -5.25 -13.97 -4.57
CA CYS A 24 -5.46 -13.11 -3.42
C CYS A 24 -5.37 -13.92 -2.13
N HIS A 25 -4.45 -13.52 -1.25
CA HIS A 25 -4.18 -14.22 0.00
C HIS A 25 -4.60 -13.39 1.20
N ASN A 26 -5.04 -14.05 2.28
CA ASN A 26 -5.33 -13.35 3.52
C ASN A 26 -4.02 -12.92 4.22
N LEU A 27 -3.93 -11.66 4.65
CA LEU A 27 -2.74 -11.14 5.33
C LEU A 27 -2.49 -11.83 6.69
N GLN A 28 -3.53 -12.36 7.33
CA GLN A 28 -3.41 -13.15 8.55
C GLN A 28 -2.55 -14.41 8.32
N GLU A 29 -2.66 -14.99 7.13
CA GLU A 29 -1.97 -16.21 6.73
C GLU A 29 -0.56 -15.97 6.19
N LEU A 30 -0.06 -14.72 6.14
CA LEU A 30 1.24 -14.36 5.58
C LEU A 30 2.42 -15.30 5.96
N ASN A 31 2.41 -15.87 7.17
CA ASN A 31 3.48 -16.76 7.64
C ASN A 31 3.55 -18.07 6.84
N SER A 32 2.43 -18.58 6.29
CA SER A 32 2.43 -19.80 5.45
C SER A 32 3.18 -19.58 4.14
N LEU A 33 3.23 -18.34 3.65
CA LEU A 33 3.89 -17.94 2.41
C LEU A 33 5.33 -17.43 2.63
N LYS A 34 5.86 -17.54 3.86
CA LYS A 34 7.18 -16.98 4.22
C LYS A 34 8.30 -17.50 3.34
N ALA A 35 8.36 -18.81 3.12
CA ALA A 35 9.46 -19.44 2.39
C ALA A 35 9.56 -18.91 0.95
N ASP A 36 8.42 -18.74 0.29
CA ASP A 36 8.34 -18.26 -1.09
C ASP A 36 8.60 -16.76 -1.17
N LEU A 37 7.82 -15.95 -0.42
CA LEU A 37 7.90 -14.49 -0.47
C LEU A 37 9.23 -13.90 0.05
N SER A 38 10.02 -14.67 0.79
CA SER A 38 11.35 -14.24 1.25
C SER A 38 12.42 -14.32 0.16
N GLN A 39 12.14 -14.96 -0.99
CA GLN A 39 13.09 -15.09 -2.09
C GLN A 39 13.00 -13.92 -3.08
N PHE A 40 11.93 -13.14 -3.03
CA PHE A 40 11.61 -12.16 -4.06
C PHE A 40 11.52 -10.73 -3.54
N VAL A 41 11.86 -9.81 -4.46
CA VAL A 41 11.54 -8.38 -4.40
C VAL A 41 10.40 -8.10 -5.38
N GLY A 42 9.73 -6.96 -5.23
CA GLY A 42 8.60 -6.64 -6.10
C GLY A 42 7.64 -5.62 -5.53
N VAL A 43 6.44 -5.63 -6.07
CA VAL A 43 5.31 -4.80 -5.62
C VAL A 43 4.32 -5.68 -4.88
N TYR A 44 3.73 -5.17 -3.81
CA TYR A 44 2.61 -5.78 -3.12
C TYR A 44 1.41 -4.83 -3.11
N ILE A 45 0.22 -5.42 -3.13
CA ILE A 45 -1.05 -4.71 -3.24
C ILE A 45 -1.93 -5.20 -2.10
N LEU A 46 -2.42 -4.28 -1.25
CA LEU A 46 -3.32 -4.59 -0.14
C LEU A 46 -4.75 -4.24 -0.50
N TYR A 47 -5.68 -5.07 -0.06
CA TYR A 47 -7.13 -4.92 -0.23
C TYR A 47 -7.79 -5.02 1.14
N TYR A 48 -8.91 -4.32 1.30
CA TYR A 48 -9.63 -4.26 2.57
C TYR A 48 -11.05 -4.81 2.43
N ARG A 49 -11.49 -5.57 3.43
CA ARG A 49 -12.81 -6.23 3.52
C ARG A 49 -13.52 -5.98 4.87
N GLY A 50 -12.95 -5.17 5.75
CA GLY A 50 -13.51 -4.93 7.08
C GLY A 50 -14.55 -3.80 7.14
N ASP A 51 -15.05 -3.53 8.33
CA ASP A 51 -16.20 -2.65 8.57
C ASP A 51 -15.86 -1.21 9.01
N PHE A 52 -14.64 -0.74 8.76
CA PHE A 52 -14.30 0.66 8.99
C PHE A 52 -15.19 1.57 8.13
N SER A 53 -15.92 2.48 8.78
CA SER A 53 -17.07 3.19 8.19
C SER A 53 -16.75 3.98 6.92
N MET A 54 -15.52 4.52 6.81
CA MET A 54 -15.08 5.27 5.63
C MET A 54 -14.65 4.38 4.46
N TYR A 55 -14.48 3.07 4.67
CA TYR A 55 -13.98 2.13 3.66
C TYR A 55 -15.08 1.22 3.09
N LYS A 56 -16.37 1.58 3.27
CA LYS A 56 -17.52 0.78 2.82
C LYS A 56 -17.48 0.44 1.32
N LEU A 57 -17.17 1.42 0.46
CA LEU A 57 -17.08 1.20 -0.99
C LEU A 57 -15.94 0.25 -1.36
N ILE A 58 -14.81 0.32 -0.63
CA ILE A 58 -13.67 -0.59 -0.82
C ILE A 58 -14.07 -2.01 -0.40
N LYS A 59 -14.75 -2.17 0.75
CA LYS A 59 -15.28 -3.47 1.19
C LYS A 59 -16.21 -4.06 0.13
N GLN A 60 -17.17 -3.28 -0.36
CA GLN A 60 -18.14 -3.71 -1.38
C GLN A 60 -17.43 -4.19 -2.66
N ALA A 61 -16.49 -3.38 -3.17
CA ALA A 61 -15.71 -3.72 -4.36
C ALA A 61 -14.84 -4.97 -4.18
N ASN A 62 -14.58 -5.39 -2.93
CA ASN A 62 -13.68 -6.50 -2.62
C ASN A 62 -14.38 -7.75 -2.07
N LEU A 63 -15.72 -7.83 -2.05
CA LEU A 63 -16.44 -8.95 -1.41
C LEU A 63 -16.06 -10.32 -2.02
N ASN A 64 -16.13 -10.42 -3.34
CA ASN A 64 -15.89 -11.68 -4.05
C ASN A 64 -14.47 -11.78 -4.62
N PHE A 65 -13.87 -10.65 -5.01
CA PHE A 65 -12.58 -10.58 -5.66
C PHE A 65 -11.72 -9.48 -5.05
N CYS A 66 -10.42 -9.48 -5.31
CA CYS A 66 -9.55 -8.38 -4.93
C CYS A 66 -9.46 -7.39 -6.09
N CYS A 67 -10.40 -6.44 -6.12
CA CYS A 67 -10.61 -5.52 -7.24
C CYS A 67 -10.10 -4.11 -6.96
N MET A 68 -10.41 -3.56 -5.78
CA MET A 68 -10.05 -2.18 -5.40
C MET A 68 -9.00 -2.19 -4.28
N PRO A 69 -7.72 -1.93 -4.58
CA PRO A 69 -6.69 -1.85 -3.55
C PRO A 69 -6.91 -0.67 -2.61
N ILE A 70 -6.58 -0.87 -1.34
CA ILE A 70 -6.46 0.22 -0.36
C ILE A 70 -5.05 0.82 -0.34
N TYR A 71 -4.03 0.01 -0.69
CA TYR A 71 -2.63 0.43 -0.73
C TYR A 71 -1.82 -0.38 -1.75
N VAL A 72 -0.83 0.26 -2.37
CA VAL A 72 0.22 -0.37 -3.17
C VAL A 72 1.58 0.09 -2.61
N GLY A 73 2.51 -0.84 -2.45
CA GLY A 73 3.87 -0.50 -2.05
C GLY A 73 4.89 -1.49 -2.59
N LYS A 74 6.18 -1.18 -2.38
CA LYS A 74 7.29 -2.00 -2.87
C LYS A 74 8.16 -2.61 -1.79
N ALA A 75 8.78 -3.72 -2.18
CA ALA A 75 9.93 -4.33 -1.53
C ALA A 75 11.10 -4.28 -2.52
N ALA A 76 12.14 -3.53 -2.18
CA ALA A 76 13.34 -3.37 -3.00
C ALA A 76 14.59 -3.60 -2.15
N SER A 77 15.70 -3.93 -2.81
CA SER A 77 17.00 -3.99 -2.15
C SER A 77 17.49 -2.62 -1.67
N SER A 78 18.34 -2.65 -0.66
CA SER A 78 19.27 -1.57 -0.36
C SER A 78 20.54 -1.74 -1.22
N GLY A 79 21.35 -0.67 -1.37
CA GLY A 79 22.64 -0.76 -2.07
C GLY A 79 22.65 -0.39 -3.56
N ARG A 80 21.50 -0.04 -4.16
CA ARG A 80 21.40 0.37 -5.57
C ARG A 80 22.32 1.54 -5.95
N ARG A 81 22.69 2.39 -4.97
CA ARG A 81 23.59 3.54 -5.13
C ARG A 81 25.04 3.15 -5.43
N THR A 82 25.44 1.89 -5.22
CA THR A 82 26.80 1.39 -5.47
C THR A 82 26.87 0.32 -6.56
N GLY A 83 25.75 0.00 -7.22
CA GLY A 83 25.68 -1.07 -8.24
C GLY A 83 25.78 -2.50 -7.69
N ARG A 84 25.86 -2.68 -6.36
CA ARG A 84 25.85 -3.99 -5.70
C ARG A 84 24.43 -4.33 -5.26
N THR A 85 23.85 -5.39 -5.81
CA THR A 85 22.52 -5.90 -5.43
C THR A 85 22.65 -6.92 -4.31
N THR A 86 22.29 -6.55 -3.08
CA THR A 86 22.00 -7.50 -2.00
C THR A 86 20.49 -7.56 -1.79
N ILE A 87 19.95 -8.72 -1.41
CA ILE A 87 18.52 -8.83 -1.09
C ILE A 87 18.28 -8.08 0.23
N GLY A 88 17.92 -6.80 0.12
CA GLY A 88 17.71 -5.91 1.27
C GLY A 88 16.39 -6.20 1.98
N SER A 89 15.27 -5.76 1.40
CA SER A 89 13.93 -5.97 1.95
C SER A 89 13.07 -6.79 0.98
N THR A 90 12.68 -7.99 1.40
CA THR A 90 11.89 -8.95 0.62
C THR A 90 10.39 -8.61 0.68
N LEU A 91 9.60 -9.20 -0.22
CA LEU A 91 8.14 -9.08 -0.18
C LEU A 91 7.58 -9.51 1.18
N TYR A 92 8.07 -10.63 1.73
CA TYR A 92 7.69 -11.07 3.07
C TYR A 92 8.04 -10.04 4.15
N GLY A 93 9.26 -9.49 4.11
CA GLY A 93 9.74 -8.50 5.07
C GLY A 93 8.82 -7.28 5.13
N ARG A 94 8.53 -6.67 3.97
CA ARG A 94 7.65 -5.49 3.89
C ARG A 94 6.22 -5.80 4.30
N LEU A 95 5.64 -6.90 3.81
CA LEU A 95 4.28 -7.29 4.21
C LEU A 95 4.19 -7.58 5.71
N SER A 96 5.23 -8.15 6.32
CA SER A 96 5.30 -8.39 7.77
C SER A 96 5.33 -7.08 8.57
N GLU A 97 6.06 -6.07 8.10
CA GLU A 97 6.07 -4.72 8.70
C GLU A 97 4.68 -4.05 8.62
N HIS A 98 4.01 -4.15 7.47
CA HIS A 98 2.65 -3.62 7.28
C HIS A 98 1.62 -4.36 8.12
N LYS A 99 1.72 -5.70 8.20
CA LYS A 99 0.91 -6.51 9.10
C LYS A 99 1.05 -6.04 10.54
N LYS A 100 2.28 -5.84 11.05
CA LYS A 100 2.52 -5.31 12.39
C LYS A 100 1.93 -3.91 12.59
N SER A 101 2.02 -3.05 11.57
CA SER A 101 1.43 -1.70 11.63
C SER A 101 -0.10 -1.75 11.74
N ILE A 102 -0.75 -2.68 11.05
CA ILE A 102 -2.20 -2.91 11.14
C ILE A 102 -2.57 -3.53 12.49
N GLN A 103 -1.76 -4.45 13.04
CA GLN A 103 -2.00 -5.04 14.37
C GLN A 103 -1.86 -4.03 15.50
N ALA A 104 -1.08 -2.96 15.29
CA ALA A 104 -0.80 -1.97 16.31
C ALA A 104 -1.89 -0.91 16.44
N VAL A 105 -2.94 -0.92 15.61
CA VAL A 105 -4.01 0.09 15.66
C VAL A 105 -5.32 -0.50 16.16
N ASP A 106 -6.14 0.36 16.76
CA ASP A 106 -7.31 -0.09 17.53
C ASP A 106 -8.55 -0.38 16.68
N ASN A 107 -8.56 0.09 15.43
CA ASN A 107 -9.76 0.11 14.58
C ASN A 107 -9.61 -0.63 13.24
N LEU A 108 -8.56 -1.44 13.09
CA LEU A 108 -8.35 -2.33 11.95
C LEU A 108 -7.96 -3.72 12.45
N LEU A 109 -8.40 -4.76 11.73
CA LEU A 109 -8.05 -6.15 12.02
C LEU A 109 -7.34 -6.75 10.82
N VAL A 110 -6.24 -7.48 11.04
CA VAL A 110 -5.43 -8.06 9.96
C VAL A 110 -6.21 -9.05 9.09
N GLU A 111 -7.12 -9.84 9.68
CA GLU A 111 -7.95 -10.81 8.96
C GLU A 111 -8.85 -10.18 7.89
N ASN A 112 -9.12 -8.88 8.04
CA ASN A 112 -9.88 -8.08 7.07
C ASN A 112 -9.03 -7.55 5.90
N PHE A 113 -7.74 -7.90 5.84
CA PHE A 113 -6.85 -7.52 4.76
C PHE A 113 -6.48 -8.71 3.89
N GLN A 114 -6.54 -8.49 2.59
CA GLN A 114 -6.01 -9.41 1.59
C GLN A 114 -4.83 -8.77 0.89
N PHE A 115 -4.00 -9.57 0.24
CA PHE A 115 -2.91 -9.06 -0.56
C PHE A 115 -2.67 -9.87 -1.83
N LYS A 116 -2.14 -9.19 -2.84
CA LYS A 116 -1.49 -9.77 -4.02
C LYS A 116 -0.04 -9.32 -4.07
N VAL A 117 0.80 -10.08 -4.75
CA VAL A 117 2.19 -9.70 -5.02
C VAL A 117 2.49 -9.76 -6.50
N ALA A 118 3.41 -8.92 -6.96
CA ALA A 118 4.06 -9.04 -8.24
C ALA A 118 5.57 -9.08 -8.02
N ALA A 119 6.11 -10.30 -7.95
CA ALA A 119 7.55 -10.51 -8.00
C ALA A 119 8.07 -10.05 -9.36
N MET A 120 9.17 -9.30 -9.36
CA MET A 120 9.74 -8.74 -10.59
C MET A 120 11.24 -8.46 -10.40
N ASP A 121 11.93 -8.22 -11.51
CA ASP A 121 13.31 -7.80 -11.47
C ASP A 121 13.46 -6.53 -10.65
N ILE A 122 14.54 -6.51 -9.87
CA ILE A 122 14.88 -5.45 -8.93
C ILE A 122 14.86 -4.06 -9.58
N ASP A 123 15.18 -4.02 -10.88
CA ASP A 123 15.26 -2.77 -11.60
C ASP A 123 13.91 -2.16 -11.93
N LEU A 124 12.90 -3.02 -12.12
CA LEU A 124 11.53 -2.65 -12.46
C LEU A 124 10.69 -2.27 -11.24
N VAL A 125 11.08 -2.67 -10.02
CA VAL A 125 10.27 -2.52 -8.80
C VAL A 125 9.70 -1.11 -8.60
N SER A 126 10.53 -0.07 -8.77
CA SER A 126 10.06 1.31 -8.56
C SER A 126 9.18 1.82 -9.69
N TRP A 127 9.42 1.36 -10.92
CA TRP A 127 8.55 1.66 -12.05
C TRP A 127 7.20 0.95 -11.88
N GLY A 128 7.20 -0.33 -11.51
CA GLY A 128 5.99 -1.13 -11.32
C GLY A 128 5.10 -0.58 -10.21
N GLU A 129 5.68 -0.17 -9.08
CA GLU A 129 4.95 0.52 -8.01
C GLU A 129 4.25 1.78 -8.54
N ALA A 130 4.96 2.63 -9.29
CA ALA A 130 4.40 3.86 -9.84
C ALA A 130 3.32 3.59 -10.90
N VAL A 131 3.44 2.54 -11.70
CA VAL A 131 2.39 2.09 -12.64
C VAL A 131 1.14 1.68 -11.87
N LEU A 132 1.29 0.81 -10.86
CA LEU A 132 0.16 0.26 -10.13
C LEU A 132 -0.53 1.30 -9.23
N ILE A 133 0.21 2.24 -8.63
CA ILE A 133 -0.38 3.39 -7.91
C ILE A 133 -1.19 4.28 -8.85
N ARG A 134 -0.73 4.53 -10.09
CA ARG A 134 -1.48 5.34 -11.07
C ARG A 134 -2.69 4.60 -11.63
N HIS A 135 -2.58 3.29 -11.82
CA HIS A 135 -3.66 2.47 -12.31
C HIS A 135 -4.78 2.32 -11.27
N PHE A 136 -4.44 1.92 -10.04
CA PHE A 136 -5.43 1.63 -8.99
C PHE A 136 -5.82 2.85 -8.14
N SER A 137 -5.02 3.91 -8.12
CA SER A 137 -5.23 5.10 -7.28
C SER A 137 -5.63 4.77 -5.83
N PRO A 138 -4.88 3.97 -5.07
CA PRO A 138 -5.32 3.51 -3.75
C PRO A 138 -5.38 4.66 -2.74
N ILE A 139 -6.39 4.66 -1.86
CA ILE A 139 -6.62 5.78 -0.93
C ILE A 139 -5.46 5.98 0.07
N TRP A 140 -4.75 4.93 0.51
CA TRP A 140 -3.58 5.08 1.40
C TRP A 140 -2.32 5.56 0.68
N ASN A 141 -2.35 5.64 -0.66
CA ASN A 141 -1.28 6.27 -1.43
C ASN A 141 -1.62 7.73 -1.79
N TRP A 142 -2.88 8.04 -2.07
CA TRP A 142 -3.31 9.35 -2.60
C TRP A 142 -3.88 10.29 -1.53
N GLU A 143 -4.79 9.77 -0.69
CA GLU A 143 -5.63 10.61 0.17
C GLU A 143 -5.24 10.53 1.66
N ILE A 144 -4.79 9.34 2.09
CA ILE A 144 -4.49 9.01 3.48
C ILE A 144 -3.01 8.68 3.58
N SER A 145 -2.19 9.73 3.58
CA SER A 145 -0.74 9.58 3.64
C SER A 145 -0.25 9.03 4.99
N GLY A 146 0.83 8.26 4.94
CA GLY A 146 1.63 7.89 6.11
C GLY A 146 1.58 6.44 6.58
N PHE A 147 0.81 5.58 5.90
CA PHE A 147 0.81 4.14 6.19
C PHE A 147 2.23 3.54 6.13
N GLY A 148 2.96 3.81 5.03
CA GLY A 148 4.29 3.27 4.78
C GLY A 148 5.45 3.88 5.59
N ILE A 149 5.18 4.75 6.58
CA ILE A 149 6.20 5.41 7.40
C ILE A 149 6.72 4.45 8.48
N HIS A 150 8.04 4.46 8.69
CA HIS A 150 8.71 3.81 9.82
C HIS A 150 8.89 4.75 11.00
N ASP A 151 9.14 4.19 12.19
CA ASP A 151 9.58 4.98 13.35
C ASP A 151 10.77 5.88 12.93
N PRO A 152 10.63 7.21 13.04
CA PRO A 152 11.64 8.14 12.58
C PRO A 152 12.99 8.04 13.33
N GLY A 153 13.05 7.32 14.45
CA GLY A 153 14.24 7.20 15.29
C GLY A 153 14.61 8.51 16.01
N ARG A 154 15.76 8.50 16.71
CA ARG A 154 16.29 9.68 17.41
C ARG A 154 16.84 10.68 16.38
N GLY A 155 16.05 11.68 16.00
CA GLY A 155 16.50 12.75 15.10
C GLY A 155 15.43 13.47 14.30
N ARG A 156 14.16 13.00 14.29
CA ARG A 156 13.06 13.70 13.61
C ARG A 156 11.99 14.24 14.57
N ALA A 157 12.45 14.88 15.65
CA ALA A 157 11.61 15.40 16.73
C ALA A 157 10.51 16.40 16.29
N GLY A 158 10.56 16.91 15.05
CA GLY A 158 9.53 17.79 14.47
C GLY A 158 8.55 17.12 13.52
N GLN A 159 8.62 15.80 13.30
CA GLN A 159 7.70 15.14 12.37
C GLN A 159 6.28 15.14 12.94
N LYS A 160 5.30 15.56 12.13
CA LYS A 160 3.89 15.57 12.52
C LYS A 160 3.27 14.18 12.36
N ARG A 161 2.22 13.91 13.14
CA ARG A 161 1.43 12.67 13.02
C ARG A 161 0.77 12.60 11.65
N SER A 162 0.91 11.48 10.93
CA SER A 162 0.37 11.36 9.58
C SER A 162 -1.18 11.32 9.55
N VAL A 163 -1.78 11.51 8.37
CA VAL A 163 -3.25 11.38 8.21
C VAL A 163 -3.69 9.95 8.58
N TRP A 164 -2.92 8.94 8.14
CA TRP A 164 -3.18 7.55 8.50
C TRP A 164 -3.15 7.31 10.01
N ASP A 165 -2.17 7.86 10.72
CA ASP A 165 -2.04 7.72 12.19
C ASP A 165 -3.09 8.51 12.99
N GLN A 166 -3.65 9.57 12.41
CA GLN A 166 -4.77 10.29 13.00
C GLN A 166 -6.08 9.50 12.85
N LEU A 167 -6.24 8.80 11.71
CA LEU A 167 -7.42 8.00 11.41
C LEU A 167 -7.39 6.60 12.08
N HIS A 168 -6.19 6.04 12.22
CA HIS A 168 -5.92 4.72 12.78
C HIS A 168 -4.95 4.85 13.97
N PRO A 169 -5.45 5.25 15.15
CA PRO A 169 -4.61 5.39 16.35
C PRO A 169 -4.10 4.04 16.84
N GLY A 170 -2.91 4.04 17.45
CA GLY A 170 -2.34 2.90 18.18
C GLY A 170 -0.83 2.68 17.96
N ARG A 171 -0.27 3.09 16.81
CA ARG A 171 1.18 2.99 16.57
C ARG A 171 1.96 3.81 17.62
N SER A 172 2.76 3.13 18.43
CA SER A 172 3.43 3.70 19.61
C SER A 172 4.38 4.86 19.31
N PHE A 173 4.98 4.92 18.12
CA PHE A 173 5.81 6.06 17.70
C PHE A 173 4.94 7.27 17.33
N ALA A 174 3.76 7.04 16.74
CA ALA A 174 2.89 8.09 16.22
C ALA A 174 2.16 8.84 17.34
N THR A 175 1.89 8.17 18.47
CA THR A 175 1.29 8.80 19.66
C THR A 175 2.16 9.92 20.23
N LYS A 176 3.49 9.84 20.03
CA LYS A 176 4.47 10.85 20.47
C LYS A 176 4.55 12.05 19.52
N LEU A 177 3.96 11.97 18.32
CA LEU A 177 3.99 13.03 17.32
C LEU A 177 2.81 14.01 17.52
N SER A 178 3.09 15.29 17.31
CA SER A 178 2.10 16.38 17.44
C SER A 178 1.10 16.41 16.28
N VAL A 179 -0.12 16.87 16.59
CA VAL A 179 -1.23 17.15 15.65
C VAL A 179 -1.54 18.65 15.50
N ALA A 180 -0.90 19.52 16.28
CA ALA A 180 -1.36 20.89 16.56
C ALA A 180 -1.50 21.81 15.34
N ASN A 181 -0.98 21.41 14.16
CA ASN A 181 -1.05 22.17 12.91
C ASN A 181 -1.27 21.27 11.68
N ASN A 182 -1.91 20.12 11.87
CA ASN A 182 -2.30 19.20 10.79
C ASN A 182 -3.48 18.29 11.19
N GLN A 183 -4.34 18.78 12.08
CA GLN A 183 -5.56 18.11 12.47
C GLN A 183 -6.43 17.88 11.23
N ILE A 184 -6.90 16.66 11.05
CA ILE A 184 -7.80 16.31 9.95
C ILE A 184 -9.25 16.63 10.32
N ASP A 185 -10.00 17.20 9.37
CA ASP A 185 -11.46 17.19 9.41
C ASP A 185 -11.93 15.83 8.89
N VAL A 186 -12.39 14.98 9.82
CA VAL A 186 -12.81 13.62 9.53
C VAL A 186 -14.04 13.58 8.62
N ASN A 187 -14.95 14.54 8.74
CA ASN A 187 -16.16 14.57 7.91
C ASN A 187 -15.82 14.98 6.48
N ALA A 188 -15.01 16.02 6.30
CA ALA A 188 -14.53 16.42 4.99
C ALA A 188 -13.70 15.31 4.32
N LEU A 189 -12.85 14.63 5.09
CA LEU A 189 -12.06 13.50 4.62
C LEU A 189 -12.95 12.31 4.21
N ALA A 190 -14.00 12.00 4.98
CA ALA A 190 -14.93 10.93 4.65
C ALA A 190 -15.67 11.19 3.33
N VAL A 191 -16.10 12.43 3.07
CA VAL A 191 -16.70 12.83 1.78
C VAL A 191 -15.70 12.65 0.64
N LYS A 192 -14.46 13.11 0.83
CA LYS A 192 -13.38 12.98 -0.16
C LYS A 192 -13.07 11.52 -0.48
N ILE A 193 -12.95 10.66 0.54
CA ILE A 193 -12.73 9.23 0.39
C ILE A 193 -13.88 8.59 -0.39
N ALA A 194 -15.14 8.90 -0.06
CA ALA A 194 -16.30 8.34 -0.74
C ALA A 194 -16.31 8.70 -2.23
N GLN A 195 -16.08 9.97 -2.57
CA GLN A 195 -16.00 10.44 -3.95
C GLN A 195 -14.85 9.76 -4.72
N HIS A 196 -13.67 9.70 -4.12
CA HIS A 196 -12.51 9.03 -4.72
C HIS A 196 -12.76 7.55 -4.95
N CYS A 197 -13.30 6.84 -3.95
CA CYS A 197 -13.61 5.41 -4.07
C CYS A 197 -14.66 5.15 -5.15
N GLN A 198 -15.66 6.01 -5.31
CA GLN A 198 -16.66 5.88 -6.36
C GLN A 198 -16.01 6.00 -7.75
N LEU A 199 -15.18 7.03 -7.97
CA LEU A 199 -14.46 7.21 -9.24
C LEU A 199 -13.54 6.02 -9.56
N VAL A 200 -12.85 5.48 -8.54
CA VAL A 200 -12.00 4.29 -8.70
C VAL A 200 -12.85 3.05 -8.98
N LYS A 201 -14.01 2.90 -8.33
CA LYS A 201 -14.93 1.77 -8.56
C LYS A 201 -15.34 1.72 -10.03
N ASP A 202 -15.76 2.86 -10.56
CA ASP A 202 -16.23 3.00 -11.94
C ASP A 202 -15.07 2.77 -12.93
N LYS A 203 -13.90 3.35 -12.66
CA LYS A 203 -12.68 3.17 -13.49
C LYS A 203 -12.25 1.71 -13.59
N LEU A 204 -12.28 0.97 -12.48
CA LEU A 204 -11.80 -0.41 -12.42
C LEU A 204 -12.88 -1.44 -12.80
N GLY A 205 -14.14 -1.03 -12.93
CA GLY A 205 -15.25 -1.94 -13.20
C GLY A 205 -15.50 -2.93 -12.07
N CYS A 206 -15.23 -2.54 -10.81
CA CYS A 206 -15.51 -3.39 -9.67
C CYS A 206 -17.02 -3.45 -9.44
N ILE A 207 -17.63 -4.64 -9.53
CA ILE A 207 -19.07 -4.85 -9.36
C ILE A 207 -19.39 -5.05 -7.88
#